data_AF-A0AAJ1X5X2-F1
#
_entry.id   AF-A0AAJ1X5X2-F1
#
_cell.length_a   1.000
_cell.length_b   1.000
_cell.length_c   1.000
_cell.angle_alpha   90.00
_cell.angle_beta   90.00
_cell.angle_gamma   90.00
#
_symmetry.space_group_name_H-M   'P 1'
#
loop_
_entity.id
_entity.type
_entity.pdbx_description
1 polymer ?
#
loop_
_entity_poly.entity_id
_entity_poly.type
_entity_poly.pdbx_seq_one_letter_code
_entity_poly.pdbx_strand_id
1 'polypeptide(L)'
;MKHLILAAALAVAPIMAPMAALAEGVLHKVAVHVDDNDPHVMNMALNNVQNLINYYESQGDTAEVEIVTYGRGIHMLVDGKSPVADRVSTMSLEHENVRFSVCGNTYKRMSEKAGKDLTLLDEATMVPSGAVRLIELQEGGYAYLRP
;
A
#
# COMPACT_ATOMS: atom_id res chain seq x y z
N MET A 1 -64.36 35.56 34.35
CA MET A 1 -63.72 34.52 35.18
C MET A 1 -63.64 33.27 34.31
N LYS A 2 -62.45 32.99 33.75
CA LYS A 2 -61.56 31.89 34.17
C LYS A 2 -62.22 30.53 33.88
N HIS A 3 -62.02 29.95 32.70
CA HIS A 3 -60.90 29.06 32.27
C HIS A 3 -61.47 27.66 32.11
N LEU A 4 -61.27 27.03 30.95
CA LEU A 4 -61.21 25.57 30.79
C LEU A 4 -60.57 25.32 29.42
N ILE A 5 -59.23 25.27 29.38
CA ILE A 5 -58.48 24.72 28.24
C ILE A 5 -58.00 23.35 28.71
N LEU A 6 -58.57 22.29 28.12
CA LEU A 6 -58.07 20.93 28.24
C LEU A 6 -56.74 20.86 27.46
N ALA A 7 -55.63 20.70 28.17
CA ALA A 7 -54.35 20.40 27.55
C ALA A 7 -54.26 18.88 27.33
N ALA A 8 -54.38 18.44 26.07
CA ALA A 8 -54.06 17.07 25.67
C ALA A 8 -52.53 16.94 25.62
N ALA A 9 -51.93 16.25 26.60
CA ALA A 9 -50.52 15.92 26.59
C ALA A 9 -50.28 14.75 25.62
N LEU A 10 -49.79 15.07 24.41
CA LEU A 10 -49.30 14.07 23.46
C LEU A 10 -47.89 13.66 23.88
N ALA A 11 -47.74 12.49 24.48
CA ALA A 11 -46.43 11.94 24.81
C ALA A 11 -45.73 11.45 23.53
N VAL A 12 -44.73 12.22 23.06
CA VAL A 12 -43.86 11.81 21.95
C VAL A 12 -42.72 10.97 22.54
N ALA A 13 -42.75 9.66 22.31
CA ALA A 13 -41.64 8.78 22.65
C ALA A 13 -40.53 8.90 21.58
N PRO A 14 -39.25 9.05 21.95
CA PRO A 14 -38.16 9.07 20.98
C PRO A 14 -37.94 7.66 20.44
N ILE A 15 -38.14 7.49 19.13
CA ILE A 15 -37.73 6.29 18.40
C ILE A 15 -36.20 6.32 18.33
N MET A 16 -35.53 5.65 19.27
CA MET A 16 -34.12 5.33 19.11
C MET A 16 -34.01 4.16 18.12
N ALA A 17 -33.80 4.49 16.84
CA ALA A 17 -33.36 3.49 15.88
C ALA A 17 -31.90 3.12 16.21
N PRO A 18 -31.53 1.83 16.29
CA PRO A 18 -30.14 1.45 16.42
C PRO A 18 -29.46 1.78 15.08
N MET A 19 -28.61 2.79 15.09
CA MET A 19 -27.71 3.09 13.99
C MET A 19 -26.59 2.05 14.03
N ALA A 20 -26.89 0.82 13.62
CA ALA A 20 -25.87 -0.15 13.25
C ALA A 20 -25.27 0.31 11.94
N ALA A 21 -24.39 1.32 12.02
CA ALA A 21 -23.42 1.55 10.98
C ALA A 21 -22.55 0.27 10.94
N LEU A 22 -22.74 -0.55 9.91
CA LEU A 22 -21.71 -1.48 9.49
C LEU A 22 -20.49 -0.61 9.22
N ALA A 23 -19.53 -0.61 10.15
CA ALA A 23 -18.26 0.05 9.92
C ALA A 23 -17.57 -0.74 8.81
N GLU A 24 -17.74 -0.30 7.56
CA GLU A 24 -16.86 -0.72 6.48
C GLU A 24 -15.44 -0.32 6.89
N GLY A 25 -14.52 -1.28 6.89
CA GLY A 25 -13.13 -1.07 7.26
C GLY A 25 -12.49 0.07 6.46
N VAL A 26 -11.52 0.74 7.05
CA VAL A 26 -10.77 1.81 6.41
C VAL A 26 -9.74 1.22 5.45
N LEU A 27 -9.58 1.84 4.28
CA LEU A 27 -8.48 1.54 3.36
C LEU A 27 -7.28 2.44 3.65
N HIS A 28 -6.15 1.82 3.99
CA HIS A 28 -4.88 2.51 4.23
C HIS A 28 -3.96 2.37 3.01
N LYS A 29 -3.44 3.49 2.49
CA LYS A 29 -2.59 3.49 1.29
C LYS A 29 -1.14 3.76 1.67
N VAL A 30 -0.20 2.92 1.24
CA VAL A 30 1.22 3.02 1.62
C VAL A 30 2.13 2.86 0.41
N ALA A 31 2.97 3.86 0.18
CA ALA A 31 4.05 3.81 -0.80
C ALA A 31 5.36 3.49 -0.07
N VAL A 32 5.99 2.37 -0.43
CA VAL A 32 7.26 1.94 0.16
C VAL A 32 8.39 2.20 -0.82
N HIS A 33 9.37 2.97 -0.41
CA HIS A 33 10.50 3.32 -1.25
C HIS A 33 11.72 2.44 -0.92
N VAL A 34 12.28 1.78 -1.95
CA VAL A 34 13.54 1.03 -1.86
C VAL A 34 14.54 1.52 -2.92
N ASP A 35 15.62 2.18 -2.48
CA ASP A 35 16.71 2.68 -3.34
C ASP A 35 18.09 2.06 -3.08
N ASP A 36 18.22 1.24 -2.04
CA ASP A 36 19.46 0.54 -1.68
C ASP A 36 19.43 -0.94 -2.09
N ASN A 37 20.60 -1.52 -2.40
CA ASN A 37 20.72 -2.96 -2.71
C ASN A 37 21.21 -3.82 -1.53
N ASP A 38 21.28 -3.27 -0.32
CA ASP A 38 21.50 -4.04 0.90
C ASP A 38 20.35 -5.05 1.11
N PRO A 39 20.62 -6.37 1.14
CA PRO A 39 19.61 -7.38 1.44
C PRO A 39 18.86 -7.13 2.76
N HIS A 40 19.50 -6.51 3.75
CA HIS A 40 18.85 -6.17 5.01
C HIS A 40 17.74 -5.13 4.80
N VAL A 41 18.00 -4.08 4.02
CA VAL A 41 17.01 -3.04 3.69
C VAL A 41 15.85 -3.64 2.89
N MET A 42 16.12 -4.48 1.90
CA MET A 42 15.07 -5.15 1.13
C MET A 42 14.19 -6.05 2.00
N ASN A 43 14.80 -6.83 2.90
CA ASN A 43 14.07 -7.67 3.83
C ASN A 43 13.26 -6.85 4.84
N MET A 44 13.80 -5.71 5.29
CA MET A 44 13.08 -4.79 6.17
C MET A 44 11.87 -4.18 5.48
N ALA A 45 11.99 -3.78 4.21
CA ALA A 45 10.85 -3.31 3.41
C ALA A 45 9.71 -4.33 3.38
N LEU A 46 10.03 -5.58 3.03
CA LEU A 46 9.04 -6.67 2.99
C LEU A 46 8.47 -6.98 4.39
N ASN A 47 9.29 -6.93 5.44
CA ASN A 47 8.81 -7.13 6.81
C ASN A 47 7.82 -6.03 7.23
N ASN A 48 8.12 -4.78 6.89
CA ASN A 48 7.22 -3.66 7.19
C ASN A 48 5.89 -3.80 6.46
N VAL A 49 5.91 -4.22 5.18
CA VAL A 49 4.70 -4.50 4.40
C VAL A 49 3.89 -5.64 5.00
N GLN A 50 4.52 -6.76 5.37
CA GLN A 50 3.79 -7.85 6.01
C GLN A 50 3.16 -7.41 7.35
N ASN A 51 3.92 -6.68 8.17
CA ASN A 51 3.46 -6.25 9.48
C ASN A 51 2.30 -5.25 9.38
N LEU A 52 2.34 -4.30 8.44
CA LEU A 52 1.27 -3.32 8.29
C LEU A 52 -0.02 -3.98 7.76
N ILE A 53 0.09 -4.93 6.82
CA ILE A 53 -1.07 -5.67 6.31
C ILE A 53 -1.72 -6.44 7.46
N ASN A 54 -0.95 -7.27 8.17
CA ASN A 54 -1.45 -8.05 9.30
C ASN A 54 -2.10 -7.16 10.37
N TYR A 55 -1.50 -6.00 10.63
CA TYR A 55 -2.04 -5.04 11.60
C TYR A 55 -3.41 -4.51 11.16
N TYR A 56 -3.53 -3.98 9.94
CA TYR A 56 -4.79 -3.41 9.47
C TYR A 56 -5.89 -4.48 9.33
N GLU A 57 -5.56 -5.67 8.83
CA GLU A 57 -6.50 -6.79 8.79
C GLU A 57 -7.02 -7.17 10.19
N SER A 58 -6.16 -7.13 11.22
CA SER A 58 -6.59 -7.38 12.60
C SER A 58 -7.59 -6.35 13.14
N GLN A 59 -7.64 -5.15 12.54
CA GLN A 59 -8.59 -4.10 12.88
C GLN A 59 -9.89 -4.18 12.04
N GLY A 60 -9.97 -5.10 11.09
CA GLY A 60 -11.03 -5.15 10.09
C GLY A 60 -10.84 -4.14 8.95
N ASP A 61 -9.66 -3.53 8.86
CA ASP A 61 -9.24 -2.59 7.82
C ASP A 61 -8.49 -3.32 6.69
N THR A 62 -8.17 -2.59 5.62
CA THR A 62 -7.36 -3.09 4.50
C THR A 62 -6.20 -2.15 4.20
N ALA A 63 -5.16 -2.67 3.58
CA ALA A 63 -4.03 -1.87 3.09
C ALA A 63 -3.92 -1.98 1.58
N GLU A 64 -3.49 -0.92 0.90
CA GLU A 64 -3.06 -0.95 -0.49
C GLU A 64 -1.60 -0.47 -0.51
N VAL A 65 -0.70 -1.31 -1.01
CA VAL A 65 0.73 -1.08 -0.90
C VAL A 65 1.39 -1.09 -2.26
N GLU A 66 2.19 -0.08 -2.54
CA GLU A 66 3.08 -0.09 -3.70
C GLU A 66 4.54 0.09 -3.27
N ILE A 67 5.35 -0.94 -3.54
CA ILE A 67 6.79 -0.93 -3.31
C ILE A 67 7.47 -0.42 -4.58
N VAL A 68 8.01 0.79 -4.54
CA VAL A 68 8.66 1.44 -5.67
C VAL A 68 10.17 1.33 -5.53
N THR A 69 10.79 0.66 -6.51
CA THR A 69 12.23 0.45 -6.58
C THR A 69 12.88 1.36 -7.62
N TYR A 70 13.98 2.00 -7.26
CA TYR A 70 14.85 2.70 -8.21
C TYR A 70 16.30 2.70 -7.72
N GLY A 71 17.22 3.28 -8.50
CA GLY A 71 18.63 3.34 -8.12
C GLY A 71 19.24 1.95 -7.96
N ARG A 72 19.85 1.67 -6.81
CA ARG A 72 20.39 0.32 -6.51
C ARG A 72 19.27 -0.64 -6.09
N GLY A 73 18.18 -0.12 -5.54
CA GLY A 73 17.02 -0.91 -5.10
C GLY A 73 16.37 -1.76 -6.19
N ILE A 74 16.54 -1.43 -7.48
CA ILE A 74 16.05 -2.27 -8.59
C ILE A 74 16.57 -3.72 -8.51
N HIS A 75 17.71 -3.96 -7.87
CA HIS A 75 18.24 -5.31 -7.66
C HIS A 75 17.26 -6.23 -6.92
N MET A 76 16.32 -5.66 -6.16
CA MET A 76 15.23 -6.40 -5.50
C MET A 76 14.32 -7.14 -6.49
N LEU A 77 14.21 -6.64 -7.74
CA LEU A 77 13.26 -7.13 -8.74
C LEU A 77 13.93 -7.62 -10.03
N VAL A 78 15.25 -7.80 -10.03
CA VAL A 78 16.00 -8.36 -11.16
C VAL A 78 16.17 -9.87 -10.95
N ASP A 79 15.72 -10.65 -11.92
CA ASP A 79 15.86 -12.11 -11.92
C ASP A 79 17.33 -12.54 -11.89
N GLY A 80 17.63 -13.59 -11.12
CA GLY A 80 18.97 -14.08 -10.85
C GLY A 80 19.88 -13.13 -10.05
N LYS A 81 19.39 -11.96 -9.61
CA LYS A 81 20.14 -11.01 -8.76
C LYS A 81 19.44 -10.66 -7.46
N SER A 82 18.12 -10.82 -7.39
CA SER A 82 17.37 -10.48 -6.19
C SER A 82 17.70 -11.42 -5.03
N PRO A 83 18.15 -10.90 -3.88
CA PRO A 83 18.35 -11.71 -2.68
C PRO A 83 17.03 -12.06 -1.98
N VAL A 84 15.89 -11.55 -2.48
CA VAL A 84 14.56 -11.69 -1.88
C VAL A 84 13.50 -12.15 -2.90
N ALA A 85 13.90 -12.75 -4.02
CA ALA A 85 13.00 -13.17 -5.10
C ALA A 85 11.85 -14.05 -4.59
N ASP A 86 12.16 -15.09 -3.82
CA ASP A 86 11.15 -16.01 -3.25
C ASP A 86 10.14 -15.26 -2.36
N ARG A 87 10.60 -14.24 -1.64
CA ARG A 87 9.73 -13.44 -0.77
C ARG A 87 8.84 -12.47 -1.57
N VAL A 88 9.36 -11.89 -2.65
CA VAL A 88 8.57 -11.06 -3.57
C VAL A 88 7.45 -11.90 -4.18
N SER A 89 7.79 -13.11 -4.67
CA SER A 89 6.81 -14.01 -5.27
C SER A 89 5.76 -14.47 -4.25
N THR A 90 6.19 -14.92 -3.06
CA THR A 90 5.29 -15.30 -1.97
C THR A 90 4.34 -14.15 -1.60
N MET A 91 4.87 -12.95 -1.40
CA MET A 91 4.06 -11.79 -1.03
C MET A 91 3.05 -11.41 -2.13
N SER A 92 3.44 -11.49 -3.40
CA SER A 92 2.53 -11.21 -4.52
C SER A 92 1.42 -12.25 -4.66
N LEU A 93 1.67 -13.50 -4.25
CA LEU A 93 0.65 -14.57 -4.26
C LEU A 93 -0.31 -14.46 -3.09
N GLU A 94 0.17 -14.03 -1.92
CA GLU A 94 -0.64 -13.90 -0.71
C GLU A 94 -1.46 -12.60 -0.69
N HIS A 95 -0.97 -11.52 -1.31
CA HIS A 95 -1.51 -10.17 -1.17
C HIS A 95 -1.72 -9.50 -2.53
N GLU A 96 -2.93 -9.61 -3.10
CA GLU A 96 -3.29 -8.99 -4.40
C GLU A 96 -3.22 -7.45 -4.39
N ASN A 97 -3.28 -6.86 -3.19
CA ASN A 97 -3.19 -5.44 -2.89
C ASN A 97 -1.73 -4.92 -2.76
N VAL A 98 -0.73 -5.77 -2.98
CA VAL A 98 0.69 -5.39 -3.00
C VAL A 98 1.20 -5.33 -4.45
N ARG A 99 1.80 -4.20 -4.83
CA ARG A 99 2.38 -4.00 -6.16
C ARG A 99 3.87 -3.70 -6.07
N PHE A 100 4.64 -4.28 -6.97
CA PHE A 100 6.08 -4.05 -7.10
C PHE A 100 6.37 -3.23 -8.35
N SER A 101 6.87 -2.01 -8.16
CA SER A 101 7.15 -1.07 -9.26
C SER A 101 8.66 -0.91 -9.49
N VAL A 102 9.08 -0.96 -10.75
CA VAL A 102 10.46 -0.72 -11.20
C VAL A 102 10.54 0.58 -11.98
N CYS A 103 11.47 1.45 -11.58
CA CYS A 103 11.77 2.67 -12.31
C CYS A 103 12.41 2.41 -13.69
N GLY A 104 11.70 2.78 -14.75
CA GLY A 104 12.13 2.65 -16.14
C GLY A 104 13.43 3.39 -16.46
N ASN A 105 13.63 4.58 -15.89
CA ASN A 105 14.90 5.31 -16.02
C ASN A 105 16.08 4.53 -15.42
N THR A 106 15.89 3.87 -14.28
CA THR A 106 16.91 3.04 -13.64
C THR A 106 17.15 1.77 -14.45
N TYR A 107 16.06 1.08 -14.84
CA TYR A 107 16.12 -0.11 -15.71
C TYR A 107 16.95 0.16 -16.96
N LYS A 108 16.61 1.21 -17.71
CA LYS A 108 17.31 1.57 -18.95
C LYS A 108 18.80 1.76 -18.74
N ARG A 109 19.20 2.59 -17.77
CA ARG A 109 20.63 2.86 -17.49
C ARG A 109 21.39 1.60 -17.06
N MET A 110 20.74 0.71 -16.30
CA MET A 110 21.39 -0.51 -15.85
C MET A 110 21.48 -1.58 -16.94
N SER A 111 20.49 -1.68 -17.81
CA SER A 111 20.55 -2.51 -19.02
C SER A 111 21.67 -2.05 -19.95
N GLU A 112 21.77 -0.74 -20.21
CA GLU A 112 22.86 -0.15 -21.00
C GLU A 112 24.24 -0.48 -20.40
N LYS A 113 24.40 -0.32 -19.09
CA LYS A 113 25.64 -0.66 -18.38
C LYS A 113 25.97 -2.15 -18.43
N ALA A 114 24.96 -3.02 -18.44
CA ALA A 114 25.14 -4.46 -18.55
C ALA A 114 25.40 -4.92 -19.99
N GLY A 115 25.21 -4.05 -20.99
CA GLY A 115 25.29 -4.39 -22.42
C GLY A 115 24.15 -5.27 -22.90
N LYS A 116 23.08 -5.42 -22.11
CA LYS A 116 21.89 -6.22 -22.41
C LYS A 116 20.73 -5.82 -21.52
N ASP A 117 19.51 -6.13 -21.95
CA ASP A 117 18.32 -5.96 -21.13
C ASP A 117 18.38 -6.82 -19.86
N LEU A 118 17.95 -6.22 -18.75
CA LEU A 118 17.78 -6.93 -17.49
C LEU A 118 16.50 -7.76 -17.56
N THR A 119 16.59 -9.03 -17.16
CA THR A 119 15.39 -9.83 -16.88
C THR A 119 14.84 -9.41 -15.51
N LEU A 120 13.57 -9.02 -15.46
CA LEU A 120 12.88 -8.70 -14.22
C LEU A 120 12.10 -9.93 -13.72
N LEU A 121 11.79 -9.96 -12.42
CA LEU A 121 10.81 -10.92 -11.89
C LEU A 121 9.43 -10.66 -12.50
N ASP A 122 8.59 -11.69 -12.62
CA ASP A 122 7.26 -11.60 -13.25
C ASP A 122 6.32 -10.64 -12.49
N GLU A 123 6.52 -10.48 -11.18
CA GLU A 123 5.75 -9.58 -10.31
C GLU A 123 6.09 -8.09 -10.54
N ALA A 124 7.19 -7.79 -11.24
CA ALA A 124 7.68 -6.43 -11.40
C ALA A 124 6.92 -5.67 -12.50
N THR A 125 6.26 -4.58 -12.13
CA THR A 125 5.61 -3.66 -13.06
C THR A 125 6.52 -2.46 -13.34
N MET A 126 6.79 -2.14 -14.60
CA MET A 126 7.61 -0.98 -14.95
C MET A 126 6.79 0.32 -14.90
N VAL A 127 7.33 1.35 -14.25
CA VAL A 127 6.82 2.73 -14.25
C VAL A 127 7.82 3.67 -14.91
N PRO A 128 7.42 4.78 -15.56
CA PRO A 128 8.37 5.65 -16.27
C PRO A 128 9.49 6.20 -15.39
N SER A 129 9.15 6.59 -14.15
CA SER A 129 10.10 7.11 -13.16
C SER A 129 9.63 6.77 -11.75
N GLY A 130 10.48 6.09 -10.96
CA GLY A 130 10.13 5.71 -9.59
C GLY A 130 9.96 6.90 -8.65
N ALA A 131 10.80 7.93 -8.77
CA ALA A 131 10.66 9.15 -7.96
C ALA A 131 9.36 9.91 -8.26
N VAL A 132 8.98 10.00 -9.55
CA VAL A 132 7.69 10.60 -9.94
C VAL A 132 6.54 9.74 -9.45
N ARG A 133 6.63 8.40 -9.57
CA ARG A 133 5.60 7.49 -9.06
C ARG A 133 5.36 7.67 -7.57
N LEU A 134 6.40 7.81 -6.76
CA LEU A 134 6.26 8.08 -5.32
C LEU A 134 5.59 9.43 -5.03
N ILE A 135 5.80 10.44 -5.87
CA ILE A 135 5.10 11.73 -5.76
C ILE A 135 3.62 11.55 -6.10
N GLU A 136 3.30 10.90 -7.22
CA GLU A 136 1.92 10.62 -7.65
C GLU A 136 1.16 9.82 -6.59
N LEU A 137 1.80 8.83 -5.97
CA LEU A 137 1.21 8.05 -4.88
C LEU A 137 0.92 8.95 -3.67
N GLN A 138 1.86 9.79 -3.25
CA GLN A 138 1.61 10.71 -2.14
C GLN A 138 0.51 11.72 -2.45
N GLU A 139 0.46 12.26 -3.67
CA GLU A 139 -0.65 13.12 -4.15
C GLU A 139 -1.99 12.36 -4.15
N GLY A 140 -1.95 11.05 -4.41
CA GLY A 140 -3.08 10.12 -4.29
C GLY A 140 -3.44 9.71 -2.86
N GLY A 141 -2.82 10.31 -1.84
CA GLY A 141 -3.10 10.07 -0.42
C GLY A 141 -2.34 8.90 0.20
N TYR A 142 -1.30 8.37 -0.46
CA TYR A 142 -0.48 7.31 0.12
C TYR A 142 0.45 7.89 1.19
N ALA A 143 0.52 7.21 2.33
CA ALA A 143 1.59 7.43 3.29
C ALA A 143 2.92 6.97 2.68
N TYR A 144 3.99 7.72 2.92
CA TYR A 144 5.33 7.38 2.44
C TYR A 144 6.14 6.69 3.53
N LEU A 145 6.72 5.53 3.18
CA LEU A 145 7.60 4.76 4.06
C LEU A 145 8.93 4.48 3.35
N ARG A 146 10.05 4.73 4.04
CA ARG A 146 11.40 4.39 3.57
C ARG A 146 12.16 3.69 4.70
N PRO A 147 12.35 2.36 4.62
CA PRO A 147 13.17 1.59 5.55
C PRO A 147 14.64 2.01 5.57
#